data_AF-A0A1G8MPX8-F1
#
_entry.id   AF-A0A1G8MPX8-F1
#
_cell.length_a   1.000
_cell.length_b   1.000
_cell.length_c   1.000
_cell.angle_alpha   90.00
_cell.angle_beta   90.00
_cell.angle_gamma   90.00
#
_symmetry.space_group_name_H-M   'P 1'
#
loop_
_entity.id
_entity.type
_entity.pdbx_description
1 polymer ?
#
loop_
_entity_poly.entity_id
_entity_poly.type
_entity_poly.pdbx_seq_one_letter_code
_entity_poly.pdbx_strand_id
1 'polypeptide(L)'
;MPIRQPTRDPLKWWRFALMDPRTARHDADPQAGFYVRRAVRGGPLLPVEVRLVQEIDPATGELTADERLEAEELGRRIDPFRIWTHLRPVPVEEFEALVERHRVDERMAATHVAFDLAATPMRPTKGVRYA
;
A
#
# COMPACT_ATOMS: atom_id res chain seq x y z
N MET A 1 20.92 31.46 5.55
CA MET A 1 20.40 30.08 5.63
C MET A 1 20.35 29.55 4.21
N PRO A 2 20.97 28.41 3.86
CA PRO A 2 20.81 27.83 2.54
C PRO A 2 19.33 27.45 2.31
N ILE A 3 18.82 27.74 1.11
CA ILE A 3 17.44 27.47 0.69
C ILE A 3 17.25 25.95 0.60
N ARG A 4 16.23 25.40 1.26
CA ARG A 4 15.91 23.96 1.22
C ARG A 4 15.06 23.67 -0.02
N GLN A 5 15.59 22.81 -0.89
CA GLN A 5 14.91 22.40 -2.11
C GLN A 5 14.16 21.08 -1.87
N PRO A 6 12.93 20.91 -2.40
CA PRO A 6 12.21 19.67 -2.30
C PRO A 6 12.93 18.53 -3.04
N THR A 7 12.88 17.33 -2.48
CA THR A 7 13.30 16.10 -3.14
C THR A 7 12.51 15.92 -4.45
N ARG A 8 13.22 15.89 -5.57
CA ARG A 8 12.61 15.85 -6.92
C ARG A 8 12.17 14.47 -7.37
N ASP A 9 12.79 13.43 -6.84
CA ASP A 9 12.59 12.05 -7.28
C ASP A 9 12.54 11.10 -6.08
N PRO A 10 11.43 11.10 -5.33
CA PRO A 10 11.30 10.32 -4.10
C PRO A 10 11.35 8.81 -4.35
N LEU A 11 10.96 8.34 -5.55
CA LEU A 11 10.90 6.93 -5.91
C LEU A 11 12.20 6.41 -6.54
N LYS A 12 13.25 7.23 -6.61
CA LYS A 12 14.53 6.88 -7.24
C LYS A 12 15.08 5.58 -6.66
N TRP A 13 15.22 5.50 -5.34
CA TRP A 13 15.80 4.33 -4.67
C TRP A 13 14.99 3.07 -4.94
N TRP A 14 13.65 3.14 -4.83
CA TRP A 14 12.77 1.99 -5.06
C TRP A 14 12.92 1.42 -6.48
N ARG A 15 12.99 2.28 -7.50
CA ARG A 15 13.24 1.84 -8.89
C ARG A 15 14.60 1.14 -9.04
N PHE A 16 15.66 1.66 -8.42
CA PHE A 16 16.96 0.99 -8.42
C PHE A 16 16.93 -0.35 -7.69
N ALA A 17 16.27 -0.43 -6.53
CA ALA A 17 16.16 -1.65 -5.75
C ALA A 17 15.39 -2.77 -6.47
N LEU A 18 14.44 -2.42 -7.34
CA LEU A 18 13.77 -3.38 -8.22
C LEU A 18 14.68 -3.91 -9.34
N MET A 19 15.59 -3.09 -9.85
CA MET A 19 16.51 -3.48 -10.92
C MET A 19 17.72 -4.25 -10.40
N ASP A 20 18.24 -3.87 -9.24
CA ASP A 20 19.41 -4.49 -8.62
C ASP A 20 19.13 -4.85 -7.15
N PRO A 21 18.98 -6.16 -6.85
CA PRO A 21 18.83 -6.64 -5.47
C PRO A 21 20.00 -6.31 -4.53
N ARG A 22 21.15 -5.88 -5.07
CA ARG A 22 22.33 -5.43 -4.30
C ARG A 22 22.30 -3.96 -3.95
N THR A 23 21.27 -3.21 -4.39
CA THR A 23 21.10 -1.80 -4.04
C THR A 23 21.23 -1.63 -2.52
N ALA A 24 22.12 -0.73 -2.11
CA ALA A 24 22.42 -0.52 -0.70
C ALA A 24 21.15 -0.13 0.05
N ARG A 25 20.93 -0.80 1.18
CA ARG A 25 19.80 -0.58 2.07
C ARG A 25 20.32 -0.42 3.49
N HIS A 26 20.00 0.72 4.10
CA HIS A 26 20.38 1.01 5.47
C HIS A 26 19.16 0.90 6.39
N ASP A 27 19.31 0.23 7.53
CA ASP A 27 18.20 -0.11 8.42
C ASP A 27 17.54 1.11 9.11
N ALA A 28 18.23 2.25 9.17
CA ALA A 28 17.73 3.49 9.77
C ALA A 28 17.25 4.51 8.73
N ASP A 29 17.23 4.15 7.45
CA ASP A 29 16.95 5.05 6.33
C ASP A 29 15.85 4.47 5.42
N PRO A 30 14.58 4.56 5.85
CA PRO A 30 13.46 4.15 5.02
C PRO A 30 13.38 5.00 3.75
N GLN A 31 12.97 4.38 2.65
CA GLN A 31 12.90 5.01 1.33
C GLN A 31 11.46 4.93 0.79
N ALA A 32 11.02 5.96 0.06
CA ALA A 32 9.69 5.95 -0.55
C ALA A 32 9.58 4.86 -1.64
N GLY A 33 8.41 4.26 -1.78
CA GLY A 33 8.17 3.16 -2.71
C GLY A 33 7.03 2.23 -2.29
N PHE A 34 6.90 1.16 -3.06
CA PHE A 34 5.89 0.11 -2.86
C PHE A 34 6.55 -1.16 -2.36
N TYR A 35 5.96 -1.73 -1.32
CA TYR A 35 6.56 -2.81 -0.56
C TYR A 35 5.53 -3.89 -0.21
N VAL A 36 6.08 -5.05 0.14
CA VAL A 36 5.36 -6.12 0.79
C VAL A 36 6.05 -6.49 2.10
N ARG A 37 5.26 -6.86 3.11
CA ARG A 37 5.77 -7.51 4.34
C ARG A 37 4.87 -8.65 4.76
N ARG A 38 5.36 -9.55 5.61
CA ARG A 38 4.49 -10.55 6.25
C ARG A 38 3.85 -9.97 7.51
N ALA A 39 2.54 -10.20 7.68
CA ALA A 39 1.82 -9.79 8.90
C ALA A 39 2.43 -10.43 10.15
N VAL A 40 2.67 -11.74 10.06
CA VAL A 40 3.30 -12.60 11.08
C VAL A 40 4.05 -13.73 10.38
N ARG A 41 4.83 -14.54 11.12
CA ARG A 41 5.48 -15.74 10.58
C ARG A 41 4.42 -16.70 10.00
N GLY A 42 4.53 -17.02 8.71
CA GLY A 42 3.57 -17.86 7.99
C GLY A 42 2.24 -17.18 7.63
N GLY A 43 2.05 -15.92 8.02
CA GLY A 43 0.84 -15.15 7.72
C GLY A 43 0.79 -14.58 6.29
N PRO A 44 -0.31 -13.88 5.95
CA PRO A 44 -0.47 -13.25 4.64
C PRO A 44 0.58 -12.16 4.41
N LEU A 45 0.82 -11.89 3.13
CA LEU A 45 1.59 -10.75 2.67
C LEU A 45 0.70 -9.50 2.71
N LEU A 46 1.19 -8.42 3.31
CA LEU A 46 0.50 -7.13 3.42
C LEU A 46 1.18 -6.12 2.48
N PRO A 47 0.40 -5.42 1.64
CA PRO A 47 0.91 -4.32 0.83
C PRO A 47 1.19 -3.10 1.73
N VAL A 48 2.35 -2.48 1.54
CA VAL A 48 2.76 -1.27 2.26
C VAL A 48 3.24 -0.23 1.26
N GLU A 49 2.65 0.96 1.30
CA GLU A 49 3.13 2.13 0.58
C GLU A 49 3.93 3.01 1.54
N VAL A 50 5.12 3.47 1.12
CA VAL A 50 5.86 4.52 1.84
C VAL A 50 5.94 5.75 0.94
N ARG A 51 5.41 6.87 1.40
CA ARG A 51 5.35 8.14 0.66
C ARG A 51 6.18 9.22 1.33
N LEU A 52 6.82 10.06 0.52
CA LEU A 52 7.43 11.30 0.97
C LEU A 52 6.37 12.41 0.96
N VAL A 53 6.11 12.99 2.12
CA VAL A 53 5.21 14.14 2.27
C VAL A 53 6.04 15.40 2.30
N GLN A 54 5.70 16.31 1.39
CA GLN A 54 6.37 17.59 1.20
C GLN A 54 5.34 18.70 1.34
N GLU A 55 5.54 19.57 2.31
CA GLU A 55 4.73 20.78 2.46
C GLU A 55 5.44 21.89 1.67
N ILE A 56 4.88 22.24 0.51
CA ILE A 56 5.48 23.16 -0.46
C ILE A 56 4.60 24.40 -0.57
N ASP A 57 5.22 25.58 -0.52
CA ASP A 57 4.55 26.85 -0.81
C ASP A 57 4.23 26.95 -2.31
N PRO A 58 2.95 27.09 -2.70
CA PRO A 58 2.56 27.14 -4.10
C PRO A 58 3.09 28.37 -4.86
N ALA A 59 3.45 29.45 -4.18
CA ALA A 59 3.94 30.68 -4.82
C ALA A 59 5.44 30.64 -5.10
N THR A 60 6.21 30.04 -4.20
CA THR A 60 7.69 30.04 -4.27
C THR A 60 8.26 28.70 -4.72
N GLY A 61 7.52 27.60 -4.55
CA GLY A 61 8.00 26.24 -4.79
C GLY A 61 8.97 25.74 -3.71
N GLU A 62 9.06 26.44 -2.58
CA GLU A 62 9.96 26.11 -1.47
C GLU A 62 9.28 25.22 -0.43
N LEU A 63 10.08 24.45 0.32
CA LEU A 63 9.58 23.68 1.45
C LEU A 63 9.21 24.61 2.61
N THR A 64 7.98 24.50 3.10
CA THR A 64 7.49 25.20 4.30
C THR A 64 7.71 24.39 5.58
N ALA A 65 8.01 23.10 5.45
CA ALA A 65 8.32 22.20 6.55
C ALA A 65 9.34 21.14 6.12
N ASP A 66 9.90 20.43 7.10
CA ASP A 66 10.79 19.30 6.84
C ASP A 66 10.01 18.15 6.17
N GLU A 67 10.63 17.55 5.17
CA GLU A 67 10.05 16.39 4.48
C GLU A 67 9.92 15.23 5.46
N ARG A 68 8.77 14.54 5.40
CA ARG A 68 8.50 13.40 6.28
C ARG A 68 8.12 12.17 5.46
N LEU A 69 8.56 11.01 5.92
CA LEU A 69 8.11 9.74 5.38
C LEU A 69 6.87 9.27 6.15
N GLU A 70 5.83 8.89 5.43
CA GLU A 70 4.65 8.24 5.97
C GLU A 70 4.51 6.87 5.33
N ALA A 71 4.14 5.85 6.11
CA ALA A 71 3.76 4.54 5.58
C ALA A 71 2.26 4.28 5.76
N GLU A 72 1.68 3.59 4.80
CA GLU A 72 0.29 3.14 4.83
C GLU A 72 0.22 1.64 4.51
N GLU A 73 -0.55 0.91 5.31
CA GLU A 73 -0.84 -0.51 5.12
C GLU A 73 -2.35 -0.69 5.21
N LEU A 74 -2.99 -1.11 4.11
CA LEU A 74 -4.44 -1.36 4.04
C LEU A 74 -5.27 -0.22 4.66
N GLY A 75 -4.93 1.04 4.33
CA GLY A 75 -5.61 2.24 4.85
C GLY A 75 -5.20 2.67 6.25
N ARG A 76 -4.26 1.96 6.92
CA ARG A 76 -3.77 2.31 8.26
C ARG A 76 -2.40 2.98 8.15
N ARG A 77 -2.27 4.15 8.78
CA ARG A 77 -0.96 4.83 8.91
C ARG A 77 -0.07 4.08 9.89
N ILE A 78 1.18 3.84 9.50
CA ILE A 78 2.20 3.15 10.30
C ILE A 78 3.50 3.96 10.23
N ASP A 79 4.33 3.85 11.26
CA ASP A 79 5.67 4.43 11.31
C ASP A 79 6.63 3.65 10.39
N PRO A 80 7.15 4.25 9.30
CA PRO A 80 8.04 3.57 8.36
C PRO A 80 9.33 3.08 9.01
N PHE A 81 9.86 3.80 10.00
CA PHE A 81 11.12 3.46 10.66
C PHE A 81 11.01 2.15 11.45
N ARG A 82 9.82 1.81 11.96
CA ARG A 82 9.59 0.57 12.72
C ARG A 82 9.44 -0.66 11.84
N ILE A 83 8.86 -0.50 10.65
CA ILE A 83 8.57 -1.62 9.75
C ILE A 83 9.65 -1.81 8.68
N TRP A 84 10.54 -0.83 8.51
CA TRP A 84 11.47 -0.77 7.39
C TRP A 84 12.22 -2.08 7.16
N THR A 85 12.85 -2.67 8.17
CA THR A 85 13.65 -3.90 8.03
C THR A 85 12.86 -5.12 7.56
N HIS A 86 11.53 -5.09 7.70
CA HIS A 86 10.61 -6.14 7.27
C HIS A 86 10.04 -5.94 5.86
N LEU A 87 10.25 -4.77 5.26
CA LEU A 87 9.74 -4.47 3.92
C LEU A 87 10.58 -5.15 2.84
N ARG A 88 9.94 -5.54 1.75
CA ARG A 88 10.59 -5.98 0.51
C ARG A 88 10.02 -5.16 -0.65
N PRO A 89 10.85 -4.47 -1.46
CA PRO A 89 10.36 -3.68 -2.58
C PRO A 89 9.69 -4.60 -3.60
N VAL A 90 8.57 -4.17 -4.15
CA VAL A 90 7.82 -4.88 -5.19
C VAL A 90 7.43 -3.91 -6.31
N PRO A 91 7.22 -4.40 -7.55
CA PRO A 91 6.62 -3.60 -8.63
C PRO A 91 5.24 -3.08 -8.23
N VAL A 92 4.80 -1.98 -8.87
CA VAL A 92 3.49 -1.39 -8.60
C VAL A 92 2.37 -2.39 -8.89
N GLU A 93 2.52 -3.18 -9.94
CA GLU A 93 1.52 -4.17 -10.36
C GLU A 93 1.33 -5.27 -9.30
N GLU A 94 2.42 -5.69 -8.63
CA GLU A 94 2.36 -6.66 -7.54
C GLU A 94 1.73 -6.04 -6.29
N PHE A 95 2.06 -4.79 -5.98
CA PHE A 95 1.45 -4.05 -4.90
C PHE A 95 -0.06 -3.90 -5.10
N GLU A 96 -0.50 -3.46 -6.28
CA GLU A 96 -1.92 -3.31 -6.65
C GLU A 96 -2.65 -4.66 -6.61
N ALA A 97 -2.03 -5.73 -7.10
CA ALA A 97 -2.60 -7.08 -7.02
C ALA A 97 -2.79 -7.54 -5.56
N LEU A 98 -1.87 -7.19 -4.66
CA LEU A 98 -2.00 -7.45 -3.22
C LEU A 98 -3.12 -6.61 -2.60
N VAL A 99 -3.20 -5.31 -2.93
CA VAL A 99 -4.26 -4.42 -2.46
C VAL A 99 -5.63 -4.95 -2.89
N GLU A 100 -5.79 -5.29 -4.16
CA GLU A 100 -7.05 -5.85 -4.68
C GLU A 100 -7.35 -7.20 -4.03
N ARG A 101 -6.36 -8.07 -3.88
CA ARG A 101 -6.53 -9.33 -3.16
C ARG A 101 -7.06 -9.09 -1.75
N HIS A 102 -6.51 -8.15 -0.98
CA HIS A 102 -7.02 -7.87 0.38
C HIS A 102 -8.41 -7.27 0.36
N ARG A 103 -8.71 -6.38 -0.60
CA ARG A 103 -10.05 -5.84 -0.81
C ARG A 103 -11.09 -6.94 -1.10
N VAL A 104 -10.69 -8.00 -1.81
CA VAL A 104 -11.55 -9.14 -2.17
C VAL A 104 -11.57 -10.22 -1.07
N ASP A 105 -10.43 -10.56 -0.48
CA ASP A 105 -10.22 -11.61 0.54
C ASP A 105 -10.72 -11.20 1.94
N GLU A 106 -10.93 -9.91 2.23
CA GLU A 106 -11.70 -9.45 3.40
C GLU A 106 -13.23 -9.71 3.25
N ARG A 107 -13.59 -10.50 2.22
CA ARG A 107 -14.86 -11.23 1.95
C ARG A 107 -16.06 -10.33 1.71
N MET A 108 -16.36 -9.99 0.45
CA MET A 108 -17.51 -9.13 0.14
C MET A 108 -17.49 -7.82 0.94
N ALA A 109 -16.78 -6.80 0.46
CA ALA A 109 -17.01 -5.42 0.90
C ALA A 109 -18.40 -4.87 0.47
N ALA A 110 -19.45 -5.71 0.50
CA ALA A 110 -20.82 -5.44 0.07
C ALA A 110 -21.87 -6.24 0.89
N THR A 111 -21.68 -6.39 2.20
CA THR A 111 -22.80 -6.69 3.14
C THR A 111 -23.66 -5.44 3.44
N HIS A 112 -23.38 -4.28 2.82
CA HIS A 112 -24.04 -2.99 3.11
C HIS A 112 -24.92 -2.43 1.97
N VAL A 113 -25.38 -3.25 1.02
CA VAL A 113 -26.58 -2.89 0.25
C VAL A 113 -27.77 -3.39 1.07
N ALA A 114 -28.66 -2.49 1.49
CA ALA A 114 -29.90 -2.87 2.17
C ALA A 114 -30.67 -3.86 1.27
N PHE A 115 -30.80 -5.10 1.74
CA PHE A 115 -31.57 -6.12 1.05
C PHE A 115 -33.04 -5.94 1.42
N ASP A 116 -33.88 -5.61 0.44
CA ASP A 116 -35.33 -5.50 0.64
C ASP A 116 -35.95 -6.90 0.74
N LEU A 117 -36.32 -7.31 1.97
CA LEU A 117 -36.95 -8.59 2.26
C LEU A 117 -38.42 -8.67 1.79
N ALA A 118 -39.00 -7.59 1.28
CA ALA A 118 -40.32 -7.59 0.65
C ALA A 118 -40.27 -8.05 -0.82
N ALA A 119 -39.08 -8.12 -1.43
CA ALA A 119 -38.93 -8.65 -2.78
C ALA A 119 -39.04 -10.18 -2.76
N THR A 120 -39.95 -10.70 -3.61
CA THR A 120 -40.32 -12.12 -3.72
C THR A 120 -39.13 -13.07 -3.53
N PRO A 121 -39.18 -13.99 -2.54
CA PRO A 121 -38.07 -14.90 -2.27
C PRO A 121 -37.81 -15.80 -3.48
N MET A 122 -36.55 -15.86 -3.93
CA MET A 122 -36.13 -16.82 -4.95
C MET A 122 -36.34 -18.24 -4.44
N ARG A 123 -37.16 -18.99 -5.18
CA ARG A 123 -37.38 -20.41 -4.93
C ARG A 123 -36.18 -21.19 -5.46
N PRO A 124 -35.55 -22.07 -4.67
CA PRO A 124 -34.48 -22.92 -5.19
C PRO A 124 -35.04 -23.84 -6.28
N THR A 125 -34.47 -23.76 -7.48
CA THR A 125 -34.79 -24.66 -8.59
C THR A 125 -34.31 -26.06 -8.23
N LYS A 126 -35.23 -27.03 -8.08
CA LYS A 126 -34.87 -28.43 -7.88
C LYS A 126 -33.95 -28.87 -9.03
N GLY A 127 -32.72 -29.22 -8.69
CA GLY A 127 -31.76 -29.76 -9.65
C GLY A 127 -32.35 -30.97 -10.38
N VAL A 128 -32.30 -30.92 -11.72
CA VAL A 128 -32.63 -32.05 -12.59
C VAL A 128 -31.61 -33.15 -12.30
N ARG A 129 -32.09 -34.32 -11.87
CA ARG A 129 -31.27 -35.52 -11.77
C ARG A 129 -31.05 -36.05 -13.18
N TYR A 130 -29.81 -36.14 -13.63
CA TYR A 130 -29.46 -36.94 -14.81
C TYR A 130 -29.46 -38.41 -14.39
N ALA A 131 -30.25 -39.21 -15.11
CA ALA A 131 -30.23 -40.67 -15.10
C ALA A 131 -29.50 -41.16 -16.35
#